data_AF-A0A1M4Z7K0-F1
#
_entry.id   AF-A0A1M4Z7K0-F1
#
_cell.length_a   1.000
_cell.length_b   1.000
_cell.length_c   1.000
_cell.angle_alpha   90.00
_cell.angle_beta   90.00
_cell.angle_gamma   90.00
#
_symmetry.space_group_name_H-M   'P 1'
#
loop_
_entity.id
_entity.type
_entity.pdbx_description
1 polymer ?
#
loop_
_entity_poly.entity_id
_entity_poly.type
_entity_poly.pdbx_seq_one_letter_code
_entity_poly.pdbx_strand_id
1 'polypeptide(L)' 'MEIKPIKLSPKKNGYGNISSYTVNIGATEARECGFIDSDGNILPTEKVIDTANNQIIIKLKED' A
#
# COMPACT_ATOMS: atom_id res chain seq x y z
N MET A 1 -9.66 12.33 -7.60
CA MET A 1 -9.50 10.87 -7.41
C MET A 1 -9.09 10.30 -8.75
N GLU A 2 -7.89 9.73 -8.84
CA GLU A 2 -7.38 9.07 -10.04
C GLU A 2 -7.35 7.55 -9.82
N ILE A 3 -7.67 6.76 -10.83
CA ILE A 3 -7.64 5.30 -10.76
C ILE A 3 -6.61 4.80 -11.77
N LYS A 4 -5.59 4.09 -11.27
CA LYS A 4 -4.56 3.46 -12.10
C LYS A 4 -4.67 1.93 -12.00
N PRO A 5 -4.53 1.20 -13.10
CA PRO A 5 -4.42 -0.25 -13.04
C PRO A 5 -3.12 -0.64 -12.32
N ILE A 6 -3.21 -1.57 -11.38
CA ILE A 6 -2.05 -2.11 -10.65
C ILE A 6 -1.96 -3.62 -10.83
N LYS A 7 -0.78 -4.18 -10.56
CA LYS A 7 -0.56 -5.62 -10.57
C LYS A 7 -0.06 -6.10 -9.22
N LEU A 8 -0.72 -7.13 -8.68
CA LEU A 8 -0.23 -7.87 -7.53
C LEU A 8 0.99 -8.70 -7.95
N SER A 9 2.13 -8.44 -7.32
CA SER A 9 3.35 -9.22 -7.51
C SER A 9 3.43 -10.31 -6.44
N PRO A 10 3.32 -11.60 -6.79
CA PRO A 10 3.32 -12.69 -5.81
C PRO A 10 4.69 -12.83 -5.14
N LYS A 11 4.70 -13.06 -3.84
CA LYS A 11 5.89 -13.40 -3.04
C LYS A 11 5.73 -14.81 -2.50
N LYS A 12 6.73 -15.66 -2.79
CA LYS A 12 6.78 -17.04 -2.33
C LYS A 12 7.51 -17.13 -0.99
N ASN A 13 7.05 -18.03 -0.12
CA ASN A 13 7.79 -18.41 1.08
C ASN A 13 8.90 -19.42 0.76
N GLY A 14 9.66 -19.84 1.78
CA GLY A 14 10.74 -20.83 1.65
C GLY A 14 10.31 -22.22 1.16
N TYR A 15 9.00 -22.49 1.11
CA TYR A 15 8.42 -23.76 0.61
C TYR A 15 7.81 -23.62 -0.79
N GLY A 16 7.95 -22.46 -1.45
CA GLY A 16 7.46 -22.22 -2.81
C GLY A 16 5.98 -21.82 -2.93
N ASN A 17 5.24 -21.76 -1.82
CA ASN A 17 3.85 -21.31 -1.78
C ASN A 17 3.78 -19.77 -1.77
N ILE A 18 2.77 -19.19 -2.43
CA ILE A 18 2.53 -17.74 -2.35
C ILE A 18 2.05 -17.41 -0.94
N SER A 19 2.82 -16.57 -0.23
CA SER A 19 2.50 -16.16 1.14
C SER A 19 2.00 -14.72 1.24
N SER A 20 2.30 -13.89 0.24
CA SER A 20 1.84 -12.50 0.17
C SER A 20 1.92 -11.95 -1.26
N TYR A 21 1.36 -10.76 -1.45
CA TYR A 21 1.49 -9.99 -2.68
C TYR A 21 2.02 -8.60 -2.34
N THR A 22 2.79 -8.01 -3.25
CA THR A 22 3.25 -6.62 -3.16
C THR A 22 2.65 -5.79 -4.28
N VAL A 23 2.35 -4.52 -3.97
CA VAL A 23 1.97 -3.47 -4.92
C VAL A 23 2.99 -2.35 -4.84
N ASN A 24 3.24 -1.68 -5.95
CA ASN A 24 4.11 -0.51 -5.96
C ASN A 24 3.25 0.75 -5.71
N ILE A 25 3.77 1.65 -4.88
CA ILE A 25 3.27 3.02 -4.74
C ILE A 25 4.40 3.92 -5.26
N GLY A 26 4.10 4.76 -6.24
CA GLY A 26 5.08 5.67 -6.83
C GLY A 26 5.56 6.69 -5.80
N ALA A 27 6.83 7.11 -5.91
CA ALA A 27 7.39 8.09 -4.95
C ALA A 27 6.65 9.45 -5.00
N THR A 28 6.16 9.86 -6.17
CA THR A 28 5.32 11.06 -6.30
C THR A 28 3.97 10.85 -5.65
N GLU A 29 3.32 9.71 -5.90
CA GLU A 29 2.01 9.35 -5.31
C GLU A 29 2.09 9.31 -3.78
N ALA A 30 3.15 8.71 -3.23
CA ALA A 30 3.37 8.64 -1.80
C ALA A 30 3.53 10.02 -1.14
N ARG A 31 4.20 10.97 -1.83
CA ARG A 31 4.33 12.36 -1.35
C ARG A 31 3.02 13.13 -1.48
N GLU A 32 2.36 13.04 -2.63
CA GLU A 32 1.09 13.73 -2.88
C GLU A 32 -0.04 13.25 -1.96
N CYS A 33 -0.04 11.96 -1.60
CA CYS A 33 -0.97 11.38 -0.62
C CYS A 33 -0.55 11.64 0.85
N GLY A 34 0.58 12.31 1.09
CA GLY A 34 1.04 12.67 2.43
C GLY A 34 1.61 11.50 3.24
N PHE A 35 1.94 10.36 2.63
CA PHE A 35 2.62 9.26 3.33
C PHE A 35 4.09 9.55 3.64
N ILE A 36 4.67 10.53 2.94
CA ILE A 36 6.06 10.98 3.10
C ILE A 36 6.02 12.48 3.43
N ASP A 37 6.71 12.91 4.49
CA ASP A 37 6.81 14.31 4.87
C ASP A 37 7.80 15.10 4.00
N SER A 38 7.95 16.41 4.27
CA SER A 38 8.87 17.30 3.54
C SER A 38 10.34 16.91 3.68
N ASP A 39 10.70 16.24 4.77
CA ASP A 39 12.06 15.80 5.07
C ASP A 39 12.35 14.39 4.50
N GLY A 40 11.33 13.75 3.91
CA GLY A 40 11.44 12.42 3.32
C GLY A 40 11.17 11.28 4.28
N ASN A 41 10.69 11.55 5.51
CA ASN A 41 10.34 10.51 6.47
C ASN A 41 8.98 9.91 6.13
N ILE A 42 8.87 8.60 6.35
CA ILE A 42 7.61 7.87 6.19
C ILE A 42 6.75 8.12 7.43
N LEU A 43 5.54 8.65 7.23
CA LEU A 43 4.58 8.84 8.31
C LEU A 43 3.89 7.52 8.70
N PRO A 44 3.42 7.38 9.95
CA PRO A 44 2.67 6.21 10.37
C PRO A 44 1.46 5.94 9.46
N THR A 45 1.39 4.74 8.91
CA THR A 45 0.34 4.31 8.00
C THR A 45 -0.29 3.02 8.49
N GLU A 46 -1.55 2.83 8.15
CA GLU A 46 -2.29 1.63 8.44
C GLU A 46 -2.97 1.06 7.20
N LYS A 47 -3.33 -0.21 7.30
CA LYS A 47 -4.01 -0.96 6.27
C LYS A 47 -5.36 -1.41 6.78
N VAL A 48 -6.42 -0.96 6.13
CA VAL A 48 -7.79 -1.43 6.37
C VAL A 48 -8.09 -2.55 5.37
N ILE A 49 -8.59 -3.67 5.89
CA ILE A 49 -9.05 -4.81 5.09
C ILE A 49 -10.58 -4.79 5.09
N ASP A 50 -11.17 -4.36 3.99
CA ASP A 50 -12.63 -4.33 3.81
C ASP A 50 -13.04 -5.43 2.82
N THR A 51 -13.29 -6.62 3.36
CA THR A 51 -13.73 -7.77 2.56
C THR A 51 -15.15 -7.64 2.04
N ALA A 52 -15.98 -6.77 2.63
CA ALA A 52 -17.37 -6.58 2.18
C ALA A 52 -17.40 -5.84 0.83
N ASN A 53 -16.46 -4.91 0.63
CA ASN A 53 -16.36 -4.11 -0.59
C ASN A 53 -15.21 -4.53 -1.52
N ASN A 54 -14.49 -5.61 -1.20
CA ASN A 54 -13.31 -6.09 -1.93
C ASN A 54 -12.18 -5.04 -2.00
N GLN A 55 -11.91 -4.36 -0.90
CA GLN A 55 -10.94 -3.27 -0.83
C GLN A 55 -9.83 -3.53 0.19
N ILE A 56 -8.63 -3.11 -0.17
CA ILE A 56 -7.53 -2.88 0.77
C ILE A 56 -7.22 -1.39 0.68
N ILE A 57 -7.38 -0.68 1.79
CA ILE A 57 -7.16 0.77 1.86
C ILE A 57 -5.89 0.98 2.67
N ILE A 58 -4.94 1.72 2.09
CA ILE A 58 -3.75 2.20 2.79
C ILE A 58 -4.01 3.67 3.10
N LYS A 59 -3.94 4.05 4.37
CA LYS A 59 -4.15 5.42 4.81
C LYS A 59 -3.18 5.80 5.94
N LEU A 60 -3.07 7.09 6.23
CA LEU A 60 -2.35 7.54 7.43
C LEU A 60 -3.05 6.99 8.68
N LYS A 61 -2.26 6.63 9.67
CA LYS A 61 -2.78 6.24 10.97
C LYS A 61 -3.32 7.50 11.66
N GLU A 62 -4.55 7.41 12.15
CA GLU A 62 -5.15 8.44 13.01
C GLU A 62 -4.68 8.19 14.45
N ASP A 63 -4.36 9.26 15.18
CA ASP A 63 -3.95 9.20 16.60
C ASP A 63 -5.14 8.93 17.53
#